data_AF-A0A442MW04-F1
#
_entry.id   AF-A0A442MW04-F1
#
_cell.length_a   1.000
_cell.length_b   1.000
_cell.length_c   1.000
_cell.angle_alpha   90.00
_cell.angle_beta   90.00
_cell.angle_gamma   90.00
#
_symmetry.space_group_name_H-M   'P 1'
#
loop_
_entity.id
_entity.type
_entity.pdbx_description
1 polymer ?
#
loop_
_entity_poly.entity_id
_entity_poly.type
_entity_poly.pdbx_seq_one_letter_code
_entity_poly.pdbx_strand_id
1 'polypeptide(L)'
;MLYGSIEFTYAEPFANALVANGAFRSWVLRRTKFAASADQARLMHNEMRAQRSSSSATWWRSHYTETCRCQGCSGQETDILAIFEVLPRTRFGLHFEVKQPADKFPTKRDQAANYALRAKCWSTSAPKSVVPHDDAATVLLCSALRMLEYAPHLPKFGTVITFEEIAMTFPQATFRSPS
;
A
#
# COMPACT_ATOMS: atom_id res chain seq x y z
N MET A 1 20.65 9.90 10.16
CA MET A 1 19.74 10.50 9.17
C MET A 1 19.11 9.34 8.40
N LEU A 2 17.84 9.02 8.69
CA LEU A 2 17.19 7.81 8.14
C LEU A 2 16.88 8.01 6.66
N TYR A 3 17.43 7.14 5.81
CA TYR A 3 16.99 6.96 4.44
C TYR A 3 15.48 6.62 4.46
N GLY A 4 14.65 7.33 3.69
CA GLY A 4 13.19 7.14 3.69
C GLY A 4 12.39 7.88 4.78
N SER A 5 12.94 8.94 5.38
CA SER A 5 12.22 9.81 6.33
C SER A 5 11.06 10.58 5.70
N ILE A 6 11.19 11.03 4.46
CA ILE A 6 10.12 11.79 3.77
C ILE A 6 8.99 10.86 3.33
N GLU A 7 9.30 9.71 2.73
CA GLU A 7 8.28 8.73 2.35
C GLU A 7 7.45 8.28 3.58
N PHE A 8 8.13 8.07 4.71
CA PHE A 8 7.49 7.78 5.99
C PHE A 8 6.50 8.89 6.41
N THR A 9 6.86 10.16 6.22
CA THR A 9 5.97 11.30 6.51
C THR A 9 4.63 11.23 5.76
N TYR A 10 4.62 10.75 4.52
CA TYR A 10 3.40 10.62 3.73
C TYR A 10 2.67 9.29 3.97
N ALA A 11 3.42 8.21 4.20
CA ALA A 11 2.87 6.86 4.36
C ALA A 11 2.30 6.61 5.78
N GLU A 12 2.93 7.12 6.82
CA GLU A 12 2.53 6.85 8.21
C GLU A 12 1.13 7.36 8.56
N PRO A 13 0.74 8.62 8.25
CA PRO A 13 -0.61 9.10 8.54
C PRO A 13 -1.69 8.26 7.83
N PHE A 14 -1.41 7.82 6.60
CA PHE A 14 -2.28 6.95 5.82
C PHE A 14 -2.45 5.59 6.50
N ALA A 15 -1.33 4.93 6.82
CA ALA A 15 -1.35 3.61 7.46
C ALA A 15 -2.02 3.65 8.84
N ASN A 16 -1.75 4.69 9.64
CA ASN A 16 -2.38 4.85 10.95
C ASN A 16 -3.88 5.10 10.83
N ALA A 17 -4.32 5.89 9.83
CA ALA A 17 -5.74 6.11 9.59
C ALA A 17 -6.48 4.85 9.13
N LEU A 18 -5.84 3.94 8.37
CA LEU A 18 -6.43 2.63 8.02
C LEU A 18 -6.80 1.81 9.28
N VAL A 19 -6.03 1.95 10.35
CA VAL A 19 -6.29 1.31 11.65
C VAL A 19 -7.38 2.07 12.41
N ALA A 20 -7.15 3.36 12.65
CA ALA A 20 -7.91 4.15 13.61
C ALA A 20 -9.27 4.64 13.09
N ASN A 21 -9.47 4.73 11.77
CA ASN A 21 -10.66 5.32 11.18
C ASN A 21 -11.37 4.34 10.23
N GLY A 22 -12.46 3.75 10.71
CA GLY A 22 -13.28 2.82 9.92
C GLY A 22 -13.85 3.45 8.65
N ALA A 23 -14.30 4.70 8.71
CA ALA A 23 -14.84 5.40 7.54
C ALA A 23 -13.78 5.64 6.47
N PHE A 24 -12.55 6.02 6.88
CA PHE A 24 -11.42 6.15 5.96
C PHE A 24 -11.06 4.79 5.33
N ARG A 25 -10.97 3.74 6.13
CA ARG A 25 -10.72 2.38 5.64
C ARG A 25 -11.75 1.95 4.60
N SER A 26 -13.05 2.10 4.88
CA SER A 26 -14.10 1.79 3.91
C SER A 26 -14.03 2.67 2.67
N TRP A 27 -13.70 3.96 2.81
CA TRP A 27 -13.51 4.88 1.68
C TRP A 27 -12.35 4.46 0.76
N VAL A 28 -11.23 3.97 1.31
CA VAL A 28 -10.12 3.41 0.53
C VAL A 28 -10.58 2.15 -0.20
N LEU A 29 -11.21 1.21 0.51
CA LEU A 29 -11.65 -0.07 -0.07
C LEU A 29 -12.65 0.10 -1.22
N ARG A 30 -13.59 1.06 -1.10
CA ARG A 30 -14.59 1.37 -2.15
C ARG A 30 -13.98 1.83 -3.48
N ARG A 31 -12.72 2.25 -3.49
CA ARG A 31 -12.01 2.68 -4.72
C ARG A 31 -11.25 1.56 -5.41
N THR A 32 -11.19 0.39 -4.77
CA THR A 32 -10.51 -0.79 -5.29
C THR A 32 -11.53 -1.78 -5.82
N LYS A 33 -11.05 -2.87 -6.43
CA LYS A 33 -11.91 -4.00 -6.83
C LYS A 33 -12.64 -4.68 -5.65
N PHE A 34 -12.25 -4.37 -4.40
CA PHE A 34 -12.86 -4.90 -3.18
C PHE A 34 -13.98 -4.03 -2.61
N ALA A 35 -14.56 -3.13 -3.41
CA ALA A 35 -15.58 -2.19 -2.96
C ALA A 35 -16.79 -2.85 -2.27
N ALA A 36 -17.21 -4.03 -2.73
CA ALA A 36 -18.31 -4.78 -2.14
C ALA A 36 -18.02 -5.26 -0.70
N SER A 37 -16.75 -5.34 -0.31
CA SER A 37 -16.31 -5.76 1.02
C SER A 37 -16.02 -4.60 1.97
N ALA A 38 -16.16 -3.36 1.52
CA ALA A 38 -15.62 -2.19 2.22
C ALA A 38 -16.15 -1.98 3.66
N ASP A 39 -17.39 -2.38 3.93
CA ASP A 39 -18.01 -2.22 5.26
C ASP A 39 -17.81 -3.43 6.17
N GLN A 40 -17.40 -4.58 5.61
CA GLN A 40 -17.24 -5.84 6.33
C GLN A 40 -15.77 -6.22 6.55
N ALA A 41 -14.87 -5.65 5.76
CA ALA A 41 -13.45 -5.96 5.81
C ALA A 41 -12.77 -5.39 7.06
N ARG A 42 -12.14 -6.27 7.82
CA ARG A 42 -11.30 -5.93 8.97
C ARG A 42 -9.83 -5.90 8.56
N LEU A 43 -9.12 -4.84 8.92
CA LEU A 43 -7.67 -4.77 8.75
C LEU A 43 -6.95 -5.68 9.76
N MET A 44 -6.11 -6.59 9.26
CA MET A 44 -5.37 -7.58 10.05
C MET A 44 -4.04 -7.03 10.62
N HIS A 45 -4.00 -5.76 11.02
CA HIS A 45 -2.75 -5.08 11.42
C HIS A 45 -2.05 -5.75 12.62
N ASN A 46 -2.79 -6.36 13.54
CA ASN A 46 -2.23 -7.08 14.69
C ASN A 46 -1.57 -8.39 14.25
N GLU A 47 -2.22 -9.13 13.37
CA GLU A 47 -1.70 -10.37 12.78
C GLU A 47 -0.47 -10.09 11.91
N MET A 48 -0.53 -9.02 11.10
CA MET A 48 0.62 -8.54 10.33
C MET A 48 1.78 -8.17 11.22
N ARG A 49 1.54 -7.51 12.37
CA ARG A 49 2.59 -7.20 13.34
C ARG A 49 3.17 -8.47 13.97
N ALA A 50 2.31 -9.40 14.38
CA ALA A 50 2.73 -10.65 15.04
C ALA A 50 3.55 -11.57 14.14
N GLN A 51 3.32 -11.53 12.82
CA GLN A 51 4.05 -12.36 11.84
C GLN A 51 5.41 -11.78 11.44
N ARG A 52 5.70 -10.53 11.82
CA ARG A 52 6.97 -9.87 11.52
C ARG A 52 8.02 -10.17 12.58
N SER A 53 9.28 -9.91 12.23
CA SER A 53 10.39 -9.89 13.21
C SER A 53 10.11 -8.85 14.29
N SER A 54 10.47 -9.16 15.54
CA SER A 54 10.38 -8.24 16.68
C SER A 54 11.16 -6.93 16.48
N SER A 55 12.14 -6.92 15.58
CA SER A 55 12.91 -5.73 15.19
C SER A 55 12.17 -4.79 14.21
N SER A 56 10.99 -5.17 13.71
CA SER A 56 10.22 -4.33 12.79
C SER A 56 9.52 -3.19 13.54
N ALA A 57 9.84 -1.95 13.17
CA ALA A 57 9.25 -0.76 13.80
C ALA A 57 7.75 -0.57 13.46
N THR A 58 7.32 -1.04 12.28
CA THR A 58 5.92 -0.90 11.82
C THR A 58 5.35 -2.22 11.31
N TRP A 59 4.02 -2.28 11.24
CA TRP A 59 3.28 -3.45 10.71
C TRP A 59 3.17 -3.43 9.17
N TRP A 60 3.26 -2.24 8.56
CA TRP A 60 2.88 -2.00 7.17
C TRP A 60 4.06 -1.85 6.20
N ARG A 61 5.24 -1.43 6.66
CA ARG A 61 6.42 -1.13 5.84
C ARG A 61 7.36 -2.32 5.77
N SER A 62 8.32 -2.31 4.84
CA SER A 62 9.47 -3.21 4.81
C SER A 62 9.04 -4.66 4.76
N HIS A 63 8.05 -4.90 3.90
CA HIS A 63 7.72 -6.21 3.39
C HIS A 63 8.46 -6.39 2.08
N TYR A 64 9.42 -7.30 2.07
CA TYR A 64 10.16 -7.73 0.89
C TYR A 64 10.58 -9.19 1.07
N THR A 65 11.08 -9.80 -0.01
CA THR A 65 11.67 -11.13 0.05
C THR A 65 12.83 -11.22 -0.93
N GLU A 66 13.91 -11.87 -0.52
CA GLU A 66 15.04 -12.21 -1.39
C GLU A 66 14.94 -13.62 -1.95
N THR A 67 14.04 -14.44 -1.39
CA THR A 67 13.89 -15.85 -1.75
C THR A 67 12.94 -16.06 -2.92
N CYS A 68 11.96 -15.16 -3.10
CA CYS A 68 11.05 -15.23 -4.24
C CYS A 68 11.76 -14.76 -5.51
N ARG A 69 11.86 -15.65 -6.51
CA ARG A 69 12.47 -15.38 -7.82
C ARG A 69 11.49 -14.86 -8.87
N CYS A 70 10.20 -14.68 -8.52
CA CYS A 70 9.23 -14.10 -9.43
C CYS A 70 9.61 -12.67 -9.82
N GLN A 71 9.31 -12.30 -11.07
CA GLN A 71 9.51 -10.95 -11.57
C GLN A 71 8.75 -9.95 -10.68
N GLY A 72 9.44 -8.91 -10.19
CA GLY A 72 8.89 -7.90 -9.30
C GLY A 72 8.94 -8.22 -7.79
N CYS A 73 9.41 -9.41 -7.37
CA CYS A 73 9.49 -9.80 -5.95
C CYS A 73 10.90 -9.71 -5.37
N SER A 74 11.92 -10.19 -6.10
CA SER A 74 13.29 -10.33 -5.59
C SER A 74 13.89 -8.99 -5.16
N GLY A 75 14.02 -8.79 -3.85
CA GLY A 75 14.62 -7.59 -3.25
C GLY A 75 13.82 -6.30 -3.46
N GLN A 76 12.53 -6.40 -3.80
CA GLN A 76 11.66 -5.23 -3.95
C GLN A 76 10.65 -5.14 -2.82
N GLU A 77 10.53 -3.94 -2.26
CA GLU A 77 9.65 -3.60 -1.14
C GLU A 77 8.36 -2.94 -1.65
N THR A 78 7.26 -3.17 -0.93
CA THR A 78 6.04 -2.36 -1.05
C THR A 78 6.05 -1.32 0.05
N ASP A 79 5.72 -0.09 -0.29
CA ASP A 79 5.82 1.03 0.67
C ASP A 79 4.82 0.82 1.81
N ILE A 80 3.57 0.46 1.49
CA ILE A 80 2.57 -0.01 2.45
C ILE A 80 1.98 -1.35 1.96
N LEU A 81 1.96 -2.35 2.85
CA LEU A 81 1.11 -3.54 2.71
C LEU A 81 -0.02 -3.46 3.72
N ALA A 82 -1.26 -3.74 3.28
CA ALA A 82 -2.40 -3.90 4.16
C ALA A 82 -3.20 -5.15 3.79
N ILE A 83 -3.32 -6.11 4.73
CA ILE A 83 -4.10 -7.33 4.54
C ILE A 83 -5.43 -7.21 5.30
N PHE A 84 -6.51 -7.51 4.60
CA PHE A 84 -7.87 -7.47 5.13
C PHE A 84 -8.49 -8.85 5.16
N GLU A 85 -9.45 -9.03 6.07
CA GLU A 85 -10.25 -10.23 6.20
C GLU A 85 -11.73 -9.88 6.17
N VAL A 86 -12.50 -10.63 5.38
CA VAL A 86 -13.96 -10.68 5.40
C VAL A 86 -14.37 -12.05 5.90
N LEU A 87 -15.22 -12.08 6.92
CA LEU A 87 -15.70 -13.34 7.48
C LEU A 87 -16.57 -14.11 6.47
N PRO A 88 -16.49 -15.46 6.43
CA PRO A 88 -15.78 -16.29 7.40
C PRO A 88 -14.26 -16.40 7.18
N ARG A 89 -13.70 -16.27 5.97
CA ARG A 89 -12.24 -16.44 5.73
C ARG A 89 -11.66 -15.80 4.45
N THR A 90 -12.37 -14.91 3.76
CA THR A 90 -11.80 -14.31 2.54
C THR A 90 -10.77 -13.26 2.91
N ARG A 91 -9.52 -13.44 2.47
CA ARG A 91 -8.44 -12.47 2.72
C ARG A 91 -7.94 -11.85 1.44
N PHE A 92 -7.67 -10.55 1.49
CA PHE A 92 -7.08 -9.85 0.37
C PHE A 92 -6.07 -8.79 0.79
N GLY A 93 -5.08 -8.55 -0.06
CA GLY A 93 -4.02 -7.58 0.14
C GLY A 93 -4.20 -6.32 -0.69
N LEU A 94 -3.87 -5.17 -0.11
CA LEU A 94 -3.59 -3.94 -0.84
C LEU A 94 -2.10 -3.62 -0.77
N HIS A 95 -1.48 -3.47 -1.94
CA HIS A 95 -0.09 -3.07 -2.10
C HIS A 95 -0.05 -1.62 -2.56
N PHE A 96 0.50 -0.73 -1.75
CA PHE A 96 0.62 0.68 -2.10
C PHE A 96 2.05 1.03 -2.47
N GLU A 97 2.19 1.76 -3.58
CA GLU A 97 3.35 2.63 -3.83
C GLU A 97 2.98 4.04 -3.38
N VAL A 98 3.89 4.71 -2.70
CA VAL A 98 3.77 6.09 -2.24
C VAL A 98 4.74 6.96 -3.04
N LYS A 99 4.20 7.93 -3.77
CA LYS A 99 4.98 8.92 -4.53
C LYS A 99 4.73 10.33 -4.00
N GLN A 100 5.65 10.81 -3.16
CA GLN A 100 5.57 12.17 -2.62
C GLN A 100 5.79 13.24 -3.72
N PRO A 101 5.42 14.52 -3.52
CA PRO A 101 5.42 15.54 -4.58
C PRO A 101 6.73 15.70 -5.38
N ALA A 102 7.89 15.48 -4.77
CA ALA A 102 9.19 15.54 -5.42
C ALA A 102 9.67 14.20 -6.01
N ASP A 103 8.93 13.10 -5.82
CA ASP A 103 9.31 11.79 -6.34
C ASP A 103 9.12 11.68 -7.85
N LYS A 104 9.86 10.72 -8.43
CA LYS A 104 9.72 10.28 -9.81
C LYS A 104 9.69 8.76 -9.86
N PHE A 105 9.07 8.22 -10.90
CA PHE A 105 9.34 6.83 -11.25
C PHE A 105 10.74 6.73 -11.87
N PRO A 106 11.50 5.67 -11.56
CA PRO A 106 12.82 5.47 -12.15
C PRO A 106 12.70 5.23 -13.66
N THR A 107 13.58 5.83 -14.45
CA THR A 107 13.54 5.73 -15.92
C THR A 107 14.07 4.39 -16.46
N LYS A 108 14.93 3.72 -15.70
CA LYS A 108 15.63 2.49 -16.13
C LYS A 108 14.95 1.19 -15.70
N ARG A 109 13.90 1.27 -14.88
CA ARG A 109 13.19 0.09 -14.34
C ARG A 109 11.71 0.39 -14.29
N ASP A 110 10.89 -0.56 -14.73
CA ASP A 110 9.44 -0.42 -14.64
C ASP A 110 8.94 -0.77 -13.23
N GLN A 111 9.24 0.10 -12.26
CA GLN A 111 8.85 -0.07 -10.86
C GLN A 111 7.33 -0.23 -10.74
N ALA A 112 6.56 0.58 -11.47
CA ALA A 112 5.10 0.55 -11.47
C ALA A 112 4.54 -0.81 -11.91
N ALA A 113 5.07 -1.41 -12.99
CA ALA A 113 4.62 -2.73 -13.44
C ALA A 113 4.90 -3.85 -12.41
N ASN A 114 5.99 -3.73 -11.64
CA ASN A 114 6.37 -4.76 -10.66
C ASN A 114 5.38 -4.90 -9.50
N TYR A 115 4.59 -3.87 -9.20
CA TYR A 115 3.58 -3.93 -8.14
C TYR A 115 2.51 -4.97 -8.43
N ALA A 116 1.96 -4.98 -9.64
CA ALA A 116 0.93 -5.95 -10.02
C ALA A 116 1.47 -7.39 -10.01
N LEU A 117 2.70 -7.58 -10.48
CA LEU A 117 3.37 -8.89 -10.47
C LEU A 117 3.60 -9.39 -9.03
N ARG A 118 4.04 -8.51 -8.13
CA ARG A 118 4.26 -8.86 -6.71
C ARG A 118 2.96 -9.15 -5.99
N ALA A 119 1.94 -8.31 -6.18
CA ALA A 119 0.62 -8.50 -5.57
C ALA A 119 0.03 -9.87 -5.95
N LYS A 120 0.08 -10.21 -7.25
CA LYS A 120 -0.34 -11.53 -7.74
C LYS A 120 0.51 -12.66 -7.16
N CYS A 121 1.82 -12.48 -7.08
CA CYS A 121 2.71 -13.50 -6.51
C CYS A 121 2.39 -13.76 -5.03
N TRP A 122 2.22 -12.71 -4.23
CA TRP A 122 2.02 -12.84 -2.79
C TRP A 122 0.62 -13.33 -2.43
N SER A 123 -0.39 -13.10 -3.28
CA SER A 123 -1.71 -13.72 -3.12
C SER A 123 -1.71 -15.24 -3.40
N THR A 124 -0.63 -15.78 -3.95
CA THR A 124 -0.49 -17.23 -4.22
C THR A 124 0.56 -17.88 -3.31
N SER A 125 1.66 -17.17 -3.08
CA SER A 125 2.83 -17.66 -2.35
C SER A 125 3.44 -16.51 -1.56
N ALA A 126 2.74 -16.09 -0.49
CA ALA A 126 3.19 -15.06 0.40
C ALA A 126 4.52 -15.47 1.10
N PRO A 127 5.47 -14.53 1.27
CA PRO A 127 6.62 -14.74 2.16
C PRO A 127 6.18 -15.10 3.59
N LYS A 128 7.01 -15.82 4.35
CA LYS A 128 6.68 -16.22 5.73
C LYS A 128 6.37 -15.05 6.67
N SER A 129 6.90 -13.86 6.39
CA SER A 129 6.66 -12.63 7.15
C SER A 129 5.37 -11.89 6.77
N VAL A 130 4.63 -12.38 5.77
CA VAL A 130 3.40 -11.78 5.24
C VAL A 130 2.21 -12.66 5.57
N VAL A 131 1.12 -12.06 6.04
CA VAL A 131 -0.13 -12.76 6.30
C VAL A 131 -0.67 -13.35 4.97
N PRO A 132 -0.93 -14.66 4.90
CA PRO A 132 -1.50 -15.28 3.71
C PRO A 132 -2.86 -14.67 3.35
N HIS A 133 -3.04 -14.40 2.07
CA HIS A 133 -4.24 -13.84 1.47
C HIS A 133 -4.42 -14.40 0.06
N ASP A 134 -5.65 -14.42 -0.44
CA ASP A 134 -6.03 -15.16 -1.65
C ASP A 134 -6.14 -14.26 -2.89
N ASP A 135 -6.30 -12.95 -2.67
CA ASP A 135 -6.39 -11.96 -3.75
C ASP A 135 -5.68 -10.66 -3.37
N ALA A 136 -5.27 -9.86 -4.35
CA ALA A 136 -4.63 -8.58 -4.09
C ALA A 136 -4.98 -7.51 -5.13
N ALA A 137 -4.86 -6.25 -4.74
CA ALA A 137 -4.91 -5.09 -5.62
C ALA A 137 -3.75 -4.13 -5.34
N THR A 138 -3.46 -3.29 -6.33
CA THR A 138 -2.40 -2.30 -6.25
C THR A 138 -3.00 -0.90 -6.22
N VAL A 139 -2.40 -0.03 -5.42
CA VAL A 139 -2.83 1.36 -5.27
C VAL A 139 -1.61 2.26 -5.42
N LEU A 140 -1.73 3.30 -6.23
CA LEU A 140 -0.78 4.40 -6.22
C LEU A 140 -1.32 5.50 -5.31
N LEU A 141 -0.57 5.82 -4.25
CA LEU A 141 -0.80 6.98 -3.42
C LEU A 141 0.17 8.08 -3.85
N CYS A 142 -0.33 9.18 -4.44
CA CYS A 142 0.56 10.20 -5.00
C CYS A 142 0.05 11.63 -4.84
N SER A 143 0.86 12.63 -5.18
CA SER A 143 0.38 14.02 -5.31
C SER A 143 -0.34 14.24 -6.63
N ALA A 144 -1.46 14.96 -6.58
CA ALA A 144 -2.20 15.41 -7.74
C ALA A 144 -1.35 16.27 -8.70
N LEU A 145 -0.36 17.00 -8.18
CA LEU A 145 0.57 17.83 -8.96
C LEU A 145 1.44 17.02 -9.94
N ARG A 146 1.54 15.71 -9.74
CA ARG A 146 2.40 14.81 -10.52
C ARG A 146 1.63 13.95 -11.50
N MET A 147 0.30 14.06 -11.55
CA MET A 147 -0.56 13.19 -12.37
C MET A 147 -0.19 13.21 -13.85
N LEU A 148 0.16 14.37 -14.42
CA LEU A 148 0.58 14.46 -15.81
C LEU A 148 1.90 13.72 -16.06
N GLU A 149 2.87 13.86 -15.17
CA GLU A 149 4.15 13.14 -15.26
C GLU A 149 3.95 11.62 -15.06
N TYR A 150 3.05 11.24 -14.16
CA TYR A 150 2.78 9.83 -13.84
C TYR A 150 1.84 9.15 -14.81
N ALA A 151 1.26 9.88 -15.79
CA ALA A 151 0.30 9.34 -16.75
C ALA A 151 0.71 8.00 -17.40
N PRO A 152 1.98 7.77 -17.80
CA PRO A 152 2.41 6.47 -18.34
C PRO A 152 2.39 5.31 -17.35
N HIS A 153 2.34 5.60 -16.04
CA HIS A 153 2.39 4.64 -14.95
C HIS A 153 1.02 4.38 -14.31
N LEU A 154 0.07 5.31 -14.38
CA LEU A 154 -1.24 5.18 -13.73
C LEU A 154 -1.98 3.89 -14.12
N PRO A 155 -2.03 3.46 -15.40
CA PRO A 155 -2.72 2.24 -15.79
C PRO A 155 -2.12 0.94 -15.22
N LYS A 156 -0.92 1.02 -14.62
CA LYS A 156 -0.23 -0.14 -14.01
C LYS A 156 -0.68 -0.39 -12.57
N PHE A 157 -1.48 0.52 -12.01
CA PHE A 157 -2.11 0.38 -10.70
C PHE A 157 -3.62 0.14 -10.86
N GLY A 158 -4.20 -0.67 -9.98
CA GLY A 158 -5.65 -0.89 -9.97
C GLY A 158 -6.44 0.35 -9.58
N THR A 159 -5.85 1.18 -8.73
CA THR A 159 -6.45 2.43 -8.23
C THR A 159 -5.36 3.49 -8.04
N VAL A 160 -5.72 4.76 -8.24
CA VAL A 160 -4.91 5.92 -7.86
C VAL A 160 -5.68 6.73 -6.83
N ILE A 161 -5.01 7.13 -5.75
CA ILE A 161 -5.56 7.99 -4.71
C ILE A 161 -4.57 9.13 -4.50
N THR A 162 -5.05 10.36 -4.49
CA THR A 162 -4.19 11.52 -4.26
C THR A 162 -4.19 11.96 -2.81
N PHE A 163 -3.07 12.53 -2.35
CA PHE A 163 -3.00 13.14 -1.01
C PHE A 163 -4.01 14.28 -0.85
N GLU A 164 -4.29 15.01 -1.93
CA GLU A 164 -5.23 16.12 -1.97
C GLU A 164 -6.69 15.63 -1.79
N GLU A 165 -7.08 14.52 -2.43
CA GLU A 165 -8.38 13.87 -2.17
C GLU A 165 -8.54 13.42 -0.72
N ILE A 166 -7.47 12.88 -0.14
CA ILE A 166 -7.45 12.49 1.28
C ILE A 166 -7.55 13.74 2.15
N ALA A 167 -6.79 14.80 1.86
CA ALA A 167 -6.78 16.02 2.65
C ALA A 167 -8.17 16.70 2.70
N MET A 168 -8.96 16.60 1.63
CA MET A 168 -10.32 17.13 1.57
C MET A 168 -11.32 16.35 2.44
N THR A 169 -11.17 15.03 2.54
CA THR A 169 -12.18 14.16 3.18
C THR A 169 -11.76 13.65 4.56
N PHE A 170 -10.47 13.33 4.71
CA PHE A 170 -9.83 12.74 5.89
C PHE A 170 -8.49 13.43 6.15
N PRO A 171 -8.51 14.72 6.55
CA PRO A 171 -7.30 15.54 6.66
C PRO A 171 -6.21 15.00 7.58
N GLN A 172 -6.57 14.18 8.57
CA GLN A 172 -5.67 13.50 9.49
C GLN A 172 -4.96 12.29 8.89
N ALA A 173 -5.41 11.79 7.73
CA ALA A 173 -4.90 10.59 7.07
C ALA A 173 -3.82 10.88 6.02
N THR A 174 -3.31 12.12 5.98
CA THR A 174 -2.25 12.53 5.06
C THR A 174 -1.36 13.59 5.69
N PHE A 175 -0.15 13.75 5.17
CA PHE A 175 0.72 14.84 5.54
C PHE A 175 0.20 16.15 4.95
N ARG A 176 0.14 17.18 5.78
CA ARG A 176 -0.10 18.55 5.36
C ARG A 176 1.25 19.27 5.34
N SER A 177 1.73 19.64 4.16
CA SER A 177 2.84 20.59 4.10
C SER A 177 2.44 21.87 4.83
N PRO A 178 3.29 22.43 5.72
CA PRO A 178 3.06 23.77 6.22
C PRO A 178 3.01 24.72 5.01
N SER A 179 1.90 25.45 4.91
CA SER A 179 1.69 26.55 3.96
C SER A 179 2.66 27.69 4.21
#